data_AF-A5TWM2-F1
#
_entry.id   AF-A5TWM2-F1
#
_cell.length_a   1.000
_cell.length_b   1.000
_cell.length_c   1.000
_cell.angle_alpha   90.00
_cell.angle_beta   90.00
_cell.angle_gamma   90.00
#
_symmetry.space_group_name_H-M   'P 1'
#
loop_
_entity.id
_entity.type
_entity.pdbx_description
1 polymer ?
#
loop_
_entity_poly.entity_id
_entity_poly.type
_entity_poly.pdbx_seq_one_letter_code
_entity_poly.pdbx_strand_id
1 'polypeptide(L)'
;MSFWYKPCPVCDGQGRLEIMKNIDENTLFFCCDECMSCWKNEDDLEKKINRFMEYSIKFDFIPATEEDIRKHKWQKYKLNIK
;
A
#
# COMPACT_ATOMS: atom_id res chain seq x y z
N MET A 1 -0.21 12.01 8.26
CA MET A 1 -1.41 11.71 7.45
C MET A 1 -1.03 10.54 6.57
N SER A 2 -1.70 9.40 6.72
CA SER A 2 -1.48 8.23 5.86
C SER A 2 -2.44 8.27 4.68
N PHE A 3 -1.99 7.83 3.52
CA PHE A 3 -2.83 7.71 2.33
C PHE A 3 -3.25 6.27 2.14
N TRP A 4 -4.49 6.05 1.72
CA TRP A 4 -5.02 4.73 1.44
C TRP A 4 -5.82 4.74 0.14
N TYR A 5 -5.94 3.56 -0.47
CA TYR A 5 -6.58 3.40 -1.77
C TYR A 5 -8.00 2.83 -1.65
N LYS A 6 -8.12 1.53 -1.37
CA LYS A 6 -9.42 0.84 -1.32
C LYS A 6 -9.49 -0.10 -0.10
N PRO A 7 -10.70 -0.49 0.34
CA PRO A 7 -10.86 -1.57 1.30
C PRO A 7 -10.14 -2.84 0.83
N CYS A 8 -9.52 -3.55 1.77
CA CYS A 8 -8.73 -4.72 1.46
C CYS A 8 -9.63 -5.89 1.02
N PRO A 9 -9.37 -6.51 -0.14
CA PRO A 9 -10.18 -7.60 -0.68
C PRO A 9 -9.89 -8.97 -0.04
N VAL A 10 -9.01 -9.02 0.97
CA VAL A 10 -8.62 -10.24 1.69
C VAL A 10 -9.32 -10.35 3.04
N CYS A 11 -9.53 -9.25 3.74
CA CYS A 11 -10.24 -9.22 5.03
C CYS A 11 -11.68 -8.71 4.89
N ASP A 12 -12.31 -8.92 3.72
CA ASP A 12 -13.68 -8.48 3.40
C ASP A 12 -13.94 -6.99 3.71
N GLY A 13 -12.93 -6.15 3.45
CA GLY A 13 -13.00 -4.70 3.64
C GLY A 13 -12.96 -4.22 5.09
N GLN A 14 -12.61 -5.08 6.05
CA GLN A 14 -12.35 -4.67 7.44
C GLN A 14 -11.19 -3.68 7.53
N GLY A 15 -10.12 -3.95 6.77
CA GLY A 15 -8.94 -3.09 6.67
C GLY A 15 -8.90 -2.25 5.40
N ARG A 16 -8.02 -1.24 5.42
CA ARG A 16 -7.75 -0.36 4.27
C ARG A 16 -6.35 -0.61 3.75
N LEU A 17 -6.18 -0.51 2.43
CA LEU A 17 -4.87 -0.61 1.80
C LEU A 17 -4.18 0.75 1.87
N GLU A 18 -3.29 0.89 2.83
CA GLU A 18 -2.39 2.03 2.99
C GLU A 18 -1.27 2.00 1.96
N ILE A 19 -0.81 3.18 1.57
CA ILE A 19 0.30 3.36 0.64
C ILE A 19 1.57 3.54 1.47
N MET A 20 2.43 2.55 1.42
CA MET A 20 3.72 2.52 2.10
C MET A 20 4.83 2.75 1.08
N LYS A 21 5.94 3.29 1.56
CA LYS A 21 7.16 3.55 0.80
C LYS A 21 8.29 2.70 1.34
N ASN A 22 8.89 1.89 0.48
CA ASN A 22 10.18 1.26 0.73
C ASN A 22 11.27 2.35 0.68
N ILE A 23 12.02 2.54 1.76
CA ILE A 23 13.09 3.54 1.84
C ILE A 23 14.30 3.11 1.00
N ASP A 24 14.64 1.83 1.02
CA ASP A 24 15.81 1.27 0.35
C ASP A 24 15.70 1.37 -1.18
N GLU A 25 14.55 0.99 -1.74
CA GLU A 25 14.33 0.99 -3.19
C GLU A 25 13.65 2.27 -3.69
N ASN A 26 13.19 3.14 -2.78
CA ASN A 26 12.37 4.31 -3.08
C ASN A 26 11.17 3.92 -3.99
N THR A 27 10.46 2.85 -3.63
CA THR A 27 9.27 2.34 -4.33
C THR A 27 8.04 2.38 -3.43
N LEU A 28 6.86 2.59 -4.02
CA LEU A 28 5.60 2.51 -3.30
C LEU A 28 4.98 1.12 -3.41
N PHE A 29 4.25 0.73 -2.38
CA PHE A 29 3.47 -0.50 -2.33
C PHE A 29 2.22 -0.30 -1.47
N PHE A 30 1.24 -1.16 -1.64
CA PHE A 30 0.03 -1.20 -0.81
C PHE A 30 0.25 -2.16 0.35
N CYS A 31 -0.15 -1.79 1.56
CA CYS A 31 -0.30 -2.75 2.65
C CYS A 31 -1.57 -2.53 3.46
N CYS A 32 -2.20 -3.62 3.87
CA CYS A 32 -3.41 -3.58 4.68
C CYS A 32 -3.07 -3.46 6.16
N ASP A 33 -3.61 -2.44 6.83
CA ASP A 33 -3.45 -2.21 8.27
C ASP A 33 -3.96 -3.39 9.14
N GLU A 34 -5.09 -4.00 8.78
CA GLU A 34 -5.67 -5.10 9.58
C GLU A 34 -5.02 -6.47 9.34
N CYS A 35 -4.90 -6.89 8.08
CA CYS A 35 -4.47 -8.25 7.75
C CYS A 35 -3.00 -8.34 7.30
N MET A 36 -2.29 -7.21 7.31
CA MET A 36 -0.87 -7.10 6.94
C MET A 36 -0.54 -7.65 5.55
N SER A 37 -1.55 -7.77 4.68
CA SER A 37 -1.37 -8.22 3.30
C SER A 37 -0.91 -7.04 2.47
N CYS A 38 0.21 -7.20 1.77
CA CYS A 38 0.81 -6.19 0.94
C CYS A 38 0.91 -6.61 -0.53
N TRP A 39 0.90 -5.62 -1.43
CA TRP A 39 1.03 -5.76 -2.88
C TRP A 39 1.90 -4.65 -3.45
N LYS A 40 2.77 -4.98 -4.40
CA LYS A 40 3.65 -3.99 -5.04
C LYS A 40 2.88 -3.08 -6.00
N ASN A 41 1.88 -3.62 -6.69
CA ASN A 41 1.16 -2.93 -7.76
C ASN A 41 -0.36 -3.17 -7.68
N GLU A 42 -1.12 -2.33 -8.38
CA GLU A 42 -2.58 -2.46 -8.52
C GLU A 42 -2.97 -3.76 -9.26
N ASP A 43 -2.25 -4.14 -10.33
CA ASP A 43 -2.56 -5.35 -11.10
C ASP A 43 -2.49 -6.62 -10.24
N ASP A 44 -1.43 -6.75 -9.43
CA ASP A 44 -1.26 -7.84 -8.48
C ASP A 44 -2.38 -7.85 -7.43
N LEU A 45 -2.76 -6.67 -6.96
CA LEU A 45 -3.85 -6.48 -6.00
C LEU A 45 -5.22 -6.88 -6.59
N GLU A 46 -5.52 -6.48 -7.82
CA GLU A 46 -6.78 -6.80 -8.50
C GLU A 46 -6.90 -8.29 -8.82
N LYS A 47 -5.80 -8.90 -9.27
CA LYS A 47 -5.72 -10.35 -9.50
C LYS A 47 -5.55 -11.17 -8.22
N LYS A 48 -5.32 -10.51 -7.08
CA LYS A 48 -5.00 -11.12 -5.78
C LYS A 48 -3.80 -12.09 -5.84
N ILE A 49 -2.81 -11.80 -6.69
CA ILE A 49 -1.58 -12.57 -6.87
C ILE A 49 -0.38 -11.85 -6.25
N ASN A 50 0.76 -12.53 -6.12
CA ASN A 50 2.02 -11.97 -5.61
C ASN A 50 1.89 -11.21 -4.26
N ARG A 51 0.88 -11.58 -3.46
CA ARG A 51 0.67 -11.05 -2.12
C ARG A 51 1.83 -11.50 -1.23
N PHE A 52 2.38 -10.55 -0.49
CA PHE A 52 3.34 -10.81 0.57
C PHE A 52 2.80 -10.21 1.88
N MET A 53 3.36 -10.65 3.00
CA MET A 53 2.93 -10.15 4.31
C MET A 53 3.91 -9.09 4.81
N GLU A 54 3.40 -8.08 5.51
CA GLU A 54 4.20 -6.99 6.06
C GLU A 54 5.35 -7.50 6.93
N TYR A 55 5.09 -8.47 7.81
CA TYR A 55 6.11 -9.08 8.67
C TYR A 55 7.18 -9.88 7.90
N SER A 56 6.97 -10.17 6.61
CA SER A 56 7.95 -10.84 5.75
C SER A 56 8.84 -9.84 5.00
N ILE A 57 8.56 -8.54 5.11
CA ILE A 57 9.37 -7.47 4.55
C ILE A 57 10.71 -7.41 5.31
N LYS A 58 11.80 -7.36 4.54
CA LYS A 58 13.18 -7.29 5.09
C LYS A 58 13.81 -5.90 4.97
N PHE A 59 13.11 -4.95 4.39
CA PHE A 59 13.54 -3.58 4.14
C PHE A 59 12.79 -2.60 5.05
N ASP A 60 13.32 -1.40 5.23
CA ASP A 60 12.64 -0.38 6.02
C ASP A 60 11.57 0.31 5.18
N PHE A 61 10.41 0.57 5.77
CA PHE A 61 9.32 1.21 5.07
C PHE A 61 8.56 2.17 5.98
N ILE A 62 8.09 3.25 5.37
CA ILE A 62 7.34 4.32 6.04
C ILE A 62 6.05 4.60 5.29
N PRO A 63 5.03 5.18 5.94
CA PRO A 63 3.86 5.70 5.24
C PRO A 63 4.29 6.68 4.15
N ALA A 64 3.75 6.52 2.95
CA ALA A 64 4.09 7.38 1.82
C ALA A 64 3.61 8.82 2.07
N THR A 65 4.41 9.81 1.67
CA THR A 65 3.99 11.21 1.73
C THR A 65 3.27 11.63 0.45
N GLU A 66 2.63 12.81 0.47
CA GLU A 66 2.01 13.37 -0.73
C GLU A 66 3.06 13.60 -1.84
N GLU A 67 4.27 14.00 -1.45
CA GLU A 67 5.36 14.20 -2.40
C GLU A 67 5.77 12.88 -3.06
N ASP A 68 5.84 11.78 -2.31
CA ASP A 68 6.14 10.45 -2.85
C ASP A 68 5.05 10.01 -3.83
N ILE A 69 3.78 10.15 -3.44
CA ILE A 69 2.64 9.83 -4.31
C ILE A 69 2.71 10.64 -5.61
N ARG A 70 3.08 11.92 -5.53
CA ARG A 70 3.24 12.78 -6.70
C ARG A 70 4.41 12.32 -7.58
N LYS A 71 5.58 12.04 -6.99
CA LYS A 71 6.78 11.56 -7.68
C LYS A 71 6.54 10.25 -8.41
N HIS A 72 5.82 9.32 -7.78
CA HIS A 72 5.52 8.01 -8.35
C HIS A 72 4.27 7.99 -9.25
N LYS A 73 3.57 9.13 -9.42
CA LYS A 73 2.30 9.23 -10.17
C LYS A 73 1.18 8.35 -9.60
N TRP A 74 1.19 8.13 -8.29
CA TRP A 74 0.20 7.34 -7.54
C TRP A 74 -1.02 8.17 -7.10
N GLN A 75 -1.19 9.38 -7.63
CA GLN A 75 -2.25 10.31 -7.26
C GLN A 75 -3.65 9.71 -7.43
N LYS A 76 -3.85 8.80 -8.41
CA LYS A 76 -5.12 8.09 -8.61
C LYS A 76 -5.52 7.18 -7.43
N TYR A 77 -4.55 6.78 -6.62
CA TYR A 77 -4.76 5.92 -5.45
C TYR A 77 -5.04 6.70 -4.18
N LYS A 78 -4.93 8.03 -4.20
CA LYS A 78 -5.19 8.88 -3.04
C LYS A 78 -6.70 9.00 -2.83
N LEU A 79 -7.28 8.09 -2.04
CA LEU A 79 -8.65 8.22 -1.54
C LEU A 79 -8.64 8.74 -0.09
N ASN A 80 -9.66 9.55 0.22
CA ASN A 80 -9.65 10.63 1.21
C ASN A 80 -9.02 10.35 2.59
N ILE A 81 -8.34 11.40 3.06
CA ILE A 81 -7.90 11.69 4.42
C ILE A 81 -9.13 11.62 5.35
N LYS A 82 -9.06 10.82 6.41
CA LYS A 82 -9.98 10.95 7.55
C LYS A 82 -9.43 11.99 8.52
#